data_AF-A0AAU1Y1B3-F1
#
_entry.id   AF-A0AAU1Y1B3-F1
#
_cell.length_a   1.000
_cell.length_b   1.000
_cell.length_c   1.000
_cell.angle_alpha   90.00
_cell.angle_beta   90.00
_cell.angle_gamma   90.00
#
_symmetry.space_group_name_H-M   'P 1'
#
loop_
_entity.id
_entity.type
_entity.pdbx_description
1 polymer ?
#
loop_
_entity_poly.entity_id
_entity_poly.type
_entity_poly.pdbx_seq_one_letter_code
_entity_poly.pdbx_strand_id
1 'polypeptide(L)'
;MKPTTRGTLAAVVTGVAAAMGASAAPAVAAETVPVPVPFEGVEHSLNVKMPRLGGELPLLRPGAPQGPTYVEGRLLPASTLPQVPLGAALPGMRAEAPLPRVVGEGFERVGVDAPAADLRTLTPGLNLDTPLTAPNPDALGLPSLKDPQAAVLTPLLRTAPTANLGLV
;
A
#
# COMPACT_ATOMS: atom_id res chain seq x y z
N MET A 1 45.89 -13.50 39.61
CA MET A 1 45.20 -13.44 38.31
C MET A 1 43.78 -13.98 38.45
N LYS A 2 42.76 -13.15 38.19
CA LYS A 2 41.49 -13.50 37.50
C LYS A 2 40.49 -12.33 37.58
N PRO A 3 40.29 -11.56 36.50
CA PRO A 3 39.14 -10.68 36.32
C PRO A 3 38.21 -11.33 35.28
N THR A 4 37.22 -12.12 35.69
CA THR A 4 36.32 -12.82 34.74
C THR A 4 34.85 -12.67 35.08
N THR A 5 34.44 -11.51 35.60
CA THR A 5 33.01 -11.27 35.90
C THR A 5 32.48 -9.95 35.32
N ARG A 6 33.34 -9.01 34.93
CA ARG A 6 32.91 -7.71 34.38
C ARG A 6 32.76 -7.69 32.85
N GLY A 7 33.50 -8.52 32.12
CA GLY A 7 33.44 -8.54 30.65
C GLY A 7 32.19 -9.21 30.07
N THR A 8 31.67 -10.24 30.76
CA THR A 8 30.51 -11.00 30.30
C THR A 8 29.20 -10.22 30.45
N LEU A 9 29.06 -9.37 31.47
CA LEU A 9 27.87 -8.54 31.63
C LEU A 9 27.80 -7.43 30.56
N ALA A 10 28.95 -6.84 30.23
CA ALA A 10 29.03 -5.84 29.16
C ALA A 10 28.65 -6.45 27.80
N ALA A 11 29.12 -7.65 27.48
CA ALA A 11 28.76 -8.33 26.23
C ALA A 11 27.26 -8.66 26.13
N VAL A 12 26.63 -9.08 27.23
CA VAL A 12 25.20 -9.39 27.26
C VAL A 12 24.35 -8.12 27.13
N VAL A 13 24.70 -7.03 27.82
CA VAL A 13 23.96 -5.76 27.73
C VAL A 13 24.10 -5.14 26.34
N THR A 14 25.27 -5.26 25.70
CA THR A 14 25.47 -4.79 24.32
C THR A 14 24.74 -5.68 23.30
N GLY A 15 24.65 -6.98 23.54
CA GLY A 15 23.90 -7.93 22.70
C GLY A 15 22.39 -7.74 22.77
N VAL A 16 21.82 -7.45 23.96
CA VAL A 16 20.39 -7.16 24.13
C VAL A 16 20.03 -5.81 23.50
N ALA A 17 20.91 -4.81 23.57
CA ALA A 17 20.70 -3.54 22.87
C ALA A 17 20.76 -3.68 21.33
N ALA A 18 21.65 -4.52 20.80
CA ALA A 18 21.71 -4.80 19.35
C ALA A 18 20.53 -5.65 18.86
N ALA A 19 20.08 -6.63 19.64
CA ALA A 19 18.93 -7.47 19.30
C ALA A 19 17.58 -6.72 19.40
N MET A 20 17.46 -5.75 20.32
CA MET A 20 16.30 -4.85 20.40
C MET A 20 16.40 -3.66 19.43
N GLY A 21 17.61 -3.27 19.02
CA GLY A 21 17.83 -2.23 18.00
C GLY A 21 17.58 -2.72 16.57
N ALA A 22 17.72 -4.02 16.31
CA ALA A 22 17.45 -4.63 15.00
C ALA A 22 15.96 -4.95 14.76
N SER A 23 15.14 -5.01 15.81
CA SER A 23 13.69 -5.27 15.72
C SER A 23 12.83 -4.02 15.89
N ALA A 24 13.44 -2.86 16.17
CA ALA A 24 12.76 -1.59 16.32
C ALA A 24 13.36 -0.54 15.36
N ALA A 25 13.31 -0.82 14.05
CA ALA A 25 13.33 0.28 13.09
C ALA A 25 12.06 1.12 13.35
N PRO A 26 12.16 2.42 13.63
CA PRO A 26 11.00 3.24 13.93
C PRO A 26 10.12 3.32 12.69
N ALA A 27 8.89 2.83 12.83
CA ALA A 27 7.82 2.83 11.83
C ALA A 27 7.26 4.25 11.57
N VAL A 28 8.14 5.25 11.44
CA VAL A 28 7.77 6.66 11.23
C VAL A 28 7.99 7.08 9.76
N ALA A 29 8.56 6.20 8.93
CA ALA A 29 8.75 6.46 7.50
C ALA A 29 8.49 5.24 6.60
N ALA A 30 7.98 4.14 7.14
CA ALA A 30 7.65 2.97 6.33
C ALA A 30 6.19 3.08 5.87
N GLU A 31 5.99 3.23 4.57
CA GLU A 31 4.65 3.23 3.95
C GLU A 31 3.98 1.83 3.97
N THR A 32 4.73 0.82 4.43
CA THR A 32 4.33 -0.58 4.54
C THR A 32 4.81 -1.24 5.84
N VAL A 33 4.08 -2.26 6.30
CA VAL A 33 4.41 -3.07 7.48
C VAL A 33 4.86 -4.46 7.02
N PRO A 34 6.09 -4.91 7.35
CA PRO A 34 6.56 -6.24 6.98
C PRO A 34 5.82 -7.33 7.77
N VAL A 35 5.34 -8.35 7.07
CA VAL A 35 4.64 -9.53 7.61
C VAL A 35 5.39 -10.79 7.18
N PRO A 36 6.28 -11.34 8.04
CA PRO A 36 6.97 -12.59 7.76
C PRO A 36 6.05 -13.79 7.93
N VAL A 37 6.20 -14.81 7.07
CA VAL A 37 5.51 -16.10 7.23
C VAL A 37 6.41 -17.05 8.02
N PRO A 38 5.96 -17.59 9.17
CA PRO A 38 6.84 -18.37 10.05
C PRO A 38 6.98 -19.82 9.57
N PHE A 39 8.05 -20.11 8.82
CA PHE A 39 8.41 -21.48 8.39
C PHE A 39 9.47 -22.13 9.27
N GLU A 40 9.98 -21.42 10.27
CA GLU A 40 11.08 -21.86 11.12
C GLU A 40 10.70 -23.14 11.89
N GLY A 41 9.45 -23.25 12.37
CA GLY A 41 8.99 -24.44 13.11
C GLY A 41 9.03 -25.73 12.29
N VAL A 42 8.74 -25.65 10.99
CA VAL A 42 8.79 -26.79 10.06
C VAL A 42 10.24 -27.13 9.73
N GLU A 43 11.08 -26.12 9.51
CA GLU A 43 12.51 -26.27 9.25
C GLU A 43 13.21 -27.05 10.37
N HIS A 44 12.91 -26.72 11.63
CA HIS A 44 13.49 -27.38 12.80
C HIS A 44 12.94 -28.80 13.02
N SER A 45 11.69 -29.06 12.65
CA SER A 45 11.05 -30.36 12.86
C SER A 45 11.44 -31.39 11.80
N LEU A 46 11.59 -30.95 10.55
CA LEU A 46 11.86 -31.83 9.41
C LEU A 46 13.34 -31.81 8.97
N ASN A 47 14.18 -30.95 9.57
CA ASN A 47 15.61 -30.77 9.28
C ASN A 47 15.90 -30.57 7.77
N VAL A 48 15.00 -29.85 7.08
CA VAL A 48 15.07 -29.52 5.65
C VAL A 48 15.06 -28.01 5.50
N LYS A 49 15.86 -27.45 4.57
CA LYS A 49 15.84 -26.01 4.26
C LYS A 49 14.48 -25.63 3.67
N MET A 50 13.78 -24.69 4.30
CA MET A 50 12.46 -24.22 3.84
C MET A 50 12.56 -22.91 3.05
N PRO A 51 11.62 -22.64 2.13
CA PRO A 51 11.55 -21.36 1.45
C PRO A 51 11.20 -20.23 2.42
N ARG A 52 11.71 -19.03 2.16
CA ARG A 52 11.36 -17.82 2.92
C ARG A 52 10.31 -17.03 2.17
N LEU A 53 9.21 -16.71 2.84
CA LEU A 53 8.16 -15.83 2.32
C LEU A 53 7.94 -14.66 3.28
N GLY A 54 7.95 -13.46 2.75
CA GLY A 54 7.57 -12.25 3.46
C GLY A 54 6.66 -11.39 2.60
N GLY A 55 5.66 -10.78 3.22
CA GLY A 55 4.78 -9.80 2.58
C GLY A 55 4.96 -8.42 3.20
N GLU A 56 4.49 -7.39 2.50
CA GLU A 56 4.40 -6.04 3.02
C GLU A 56 2.94 -5.56 2.96
N LEU A 57 2.39 -5.13 4.10
CA LEU A 57 1.01 -4.63 4.18
C LEU A 57 0.99 -3.10 4.05
N PRO A 58 0.23 -2.54 3.09
CA PRO A 58 0.20 -1.11 2.84
C PRO A 58 -0.72 -0.35 3.80
N LEU A 59 -0.39 0.91 4.07
CA LEU A 59 -1.27 1.83 4.81
C LEU A 59 -2.06 2.73 3.86
N LEU A 60 -3.36 2.88 4.13
CA LEU A 60 -4.24 3.77 3.37
C LEU A 60 -4.11 5.20 3.88
N ARG A 61 -3.96 6.16 2.96
CA ARG A 61 -3.85 7.60 3.24
C ARG A 61 -4.91 8.36 2.44
N PRO A 62 -6.03 8.75 3.06
CA PRO A 62 -7.01 9.64 2.44
C PRO A 62 -6.41 11.03 2.18
N GLY A 63 -6.70 11.59 1.01
CA GLY A 63 -6.41 12.98 0.65
C GLY A 63 -7.64 13.87 0.85
N ALA A 64 -7.53 15.13 0.43
CA ALA A 64 -8.64 16.08 0.43
C ALA A 64 -9.45 15.99 -0.89
N PRO A 65 -10.80 16.00 -0.82
CA PRO A 65 -11.62 16.11 -2.02
C PRO A 65 -11.40 17.44 -2.74
N GLN A 66 -11.63 17.45 -4.06
CA GLN A 66 -11.76 18.71 -4.78
C GLN A 66 -13.06 19.44 -4.37
N GLY A 67 -13.01 20.77 -4.34
CA GLY A 67 -14.16 21.61 -4.01
C GLY A 67 -15.27 21.52 -5.07
N PRO A 68 -16.48 22.01 -4.74
CA PRO A 68 -17.61 22.00 -5.67
C PRO A 68 -17.30 22.84 -6.91
N THR A 69 -17.55 22.29 -8.10
CA THR A 69 -17.40 23.01 -9.36
C THR A 69 -18.79 23.33 -9.91
N TYR A 70 -19.17 24.60 -9.95
CA TYR A 70 -20.45 25.01 -10.51
C TYR A 70 -20.36 25.12 -12.03
N VAL A 71 -21.36 24.58 -12.72
CA VAL A 71 -21.44 24.58 -14.19
C VAL A 71 -22.70 25.31 -14.60
N GLU A 72 -22.59 26.13 -15.65
CA GLU A 72 -23.71 26.89 -16.18
C GLU A 72 -24.87 25.96 -16.59
N GLY A 73 -26.11 26.37 -16.32
CA GLY A 73 -27.31 25.60 -16.62
C GLY A 73 -27.64 24.45 -15.65
N ARG A 74 -26.81 24.22 -14.62
CA ARG A 74 -27.10 23.27 -13.53
C ARG A 74 -27.35 23.99 -12.22
N LEU A 75 -28.31 23.50 -11.44
CA LEU A 75 -28.57 23.99 -10.08
C LEU A 75 -27.68 23.33 -9.03
N LEU A 76 -27.13 22.15 -9.36
CA LEU A 76 -26.20 21.42 -8.51
C LEU A 76 -24.77 21.57 -9.05
N PRO A 77 -23.75 21.57 -8.18
CA PRO A 77 -22.37 21.46 -8.61
C PRO A 77 -22.14 20.19 -9.43
N ALA A 78 -21.25 20.28 -10.41
CA ALA A 78 -20.63 19.10 -10.99
C ALA A 78 -19.92 18.31 -9.89
N SER A 79 -20.13 16.99 -9.89
CA SER A 79 -19.67 16.08 -8.83
C SER A 79 -20.30 16.37 -7.47
N THR A 80 -21.62 16.21 -7.39
CA THR A 80 -22.44 16.39 -6.18
C THR A 80 -21.90 15.58 -4.98
N LEU A 81 -21.37 14.38 -5.22
CA LEU A 81 -20.47 13.69 -4.31
C LEU A 81 -19.06 13.73 -4.92
N PRO A 82 -18.13 14.51 -4.35
CA PRO A 82 -16.79 14.65 -4.90
C PRO A 82 -15.99 13.35 -4.71
N GLN A 83 -15.10 13.07 -5.65
CA GLN A 83 -14.11 12.01 -5.49
C GLN A 83 -13.03 12.44 -4.51
N VAL A 84 -12.63 11.54 -3.62
CA VAL A 84 -11.55 11.74 -2.65
C VAL A 84 -10.32 10.99 -3.16
N PRO A 85 -9.17 11.66 -3.33
CA PRO A 85 -7.92 10.96 -3.61
C PRO A 85 -7.56 10.02 -2.47
N LEU A 86 -7.19 8.80 -2.80
CA LEU A 86 -6.71 7.80 -1.85
C LEU A 86 -5.32 7.35 -2.28
N GLY A 87 -4.34 7.60 -1.42
CA GLY A 87 -3.03 6.96 -1.50
C GLY A 87 -3.08 5.60 -0.82
N ALA A 88 -2.55 4.59 -1.47
CA ALA A 88 -2.35 3.25 -0.95
C ALA A 88 -0.99 2.75 -1.47
N ALA A 89 -0.60 1.56 -1.05
CA ALA A 89 0.47 0.82 -1.70
C ALA A 89 -0.07 -0.56 -2.12
N LEU A 90 0.51 -1.14 -3.16
CA LEU A 90 0.37 -2.55 -3.50
C LEU A 90 1.27 -3.35 -2.55
N PRO A 91 0.78 -4.48 -2.02
CA PRO A 91 1.59 -5.33 -1.17
C PRO A 91 2.88 -5.78 -1.87
N GLY A 92 3.99 -5.69 -1.15
CA GLY A 92 5.25 -6.29 -1.55
C GLY A 92 5.29 -7.79 -1.22
N MET A 93 6.11 -8.53 -1.94
CA MET A 93 6.35 -9.95 -1.73
C MET A 93 7.81 -10.28 -1.98
N ARG A 94 8.43 -10.98 -1.03
CA ARG A 94 9.73 -11.61 -1.19
C ARG A 94 9.61 -13.11 -1.02
N ALA A 95 10.10 -13.85 -2.01
CA ALA A 95 10.11 -15.31 -1.99
C ALA A 95 11.52 -15.82 -2.32
N GLU A 96 12.08 -16.66 -1.46
CA GLU A 96 13.37 -17.32 -1.70
C GLU A 96 13.22 -18.83 -1.58
N ALA A 97 13.72 -19.57 -2.56
CA ALA A 97 13.72 -21.02 -2.58
C ALA A 97 15.16 -21.57 -2.68
N PRO A 98 15.49 -22.64 -1.94
CA PRO A 98 16.80 -23.27 -2.05
C PRO A 98 16.97 -23.97 -3.41
N LEU A 99 18.15 -23.84 -4.01
CA LEU A 99 18.49 -24.52 -5.26
C LEU A 99 19.23 -25.84 -4.98
N PRO A 100 18.95 -26.90 -5.76
CA PRO A 100 19.80 -28.09 -5.74
C PRO A 100 21.19 -27.75 -6.31
N ARG A 101 22.25 -28.35 -5.74
CA ARG A 101 23.67 -28.09 -6.10
C ARG A 101 24.04 -28.36 -7.57
N VAL A 102 23.08 -28.80 -8.39
CA VAL A 102 23.23 -29.11 -9.81
C VAL A 102 23.30 -27.83 -10.67
N VAL A 103 22.94 -26.66 -10.12
CA VAL A 103 22.84 -25.38 -10.85
C VAL A 103 24.19 -24.62 -10.95
N GLY A 104 25.25 -25.11 -10.30
CA GLY A 104 26.61 -24.54 -10.34
C GLY A 104 27.15 -24.20 -8.95
N GLU A 105 28.48 -24.14 -8.79
CA GLU A 105 29.10 -23.73 -7.52
C GLU A 105 28.96 -22.21 -7.35
N GLY A 106 28.32 -21.77 -6.26
CA GLY A 106 28.23 -20.37 -5.86
C GLY A 106 26.81 -19.80 -5.71
N PHE A 107 25.76 -20.50 -6.14
CA PHE A 107 24.35 -20.07 -5.98
C PHE A 107 23.60 -21.07 -5.10
N GLU A 108 23.10 -20.63 -3.95
CA GLU A 108 22.38 -21.49 -3.01
C GLU A 108 20.86 -21.28 -3.06
N ARG A 109 20.40 -20.14 -3.56
CA ARG A 109 18.97 -19.77 -3.59
C ARG A 109 18.58 -19.06 -4.88
N VAL A 110 17.32 -19.22 -5.26
CA VAL A 110 16.65 -18.37 -6.24
C VAL A 110 15.62 -17.51 -5.53
N GLY A 111 15.60 -16.23 -5.86
CA GLY A 111 14.74 -15.24 -5.23
C GLY A 111 13.88 -14.50 -6.23
N VAL A 112 12.65 -14.20 -5.81
CA VAL A 112 11.79 -13.17 -6.39
C VAL A 112 11.62 -12.08 -5.34
N ASP A 113 11.92 -10.86 -5.73
CA ASP A 113 11.73 -9.67 -4.89
C ASP A 113 10.83 -8.67 -5.63
N ALA A 114 9.57 -8.59 -5.22
CA ALA A 114 8.59 -7.64 -5.69
C ALA A 114 8.33 -6.64 -4.56
N PRO A 115 9.05 -5.50 -4.50
CA PRO A 115 8.83 -4.52 -3.45
C PRO A 115 7.41 -3.95 -3.52
N ALA A 116 6.92 -3.41 -2.40
CA ALA A 116 5.67 -2.67 -2.41
C ALA A 116 5.75 -1.49 -3.40
N ALA A 117 4.63 -1.20 -4.05
CA ALA A 117 4.56 -0.16 -5.08
C ALA A 117 3.44 0.82 -4.79
N ASP A 118 3.64 2.10 -5.06
CA ASP A 118 2.60 3.10 -4.84
C ASP A 118 1.33 2.81 -5.65
N LEU A 119 0.19 2.98 -4.99
CA LEU A 119 -1.13 2.96 -5.61
C LEU A 119 -1.85 4.28 -5.34
N ARG A 120 -2.16 5.01 -6.41
CA ARG A 120 -3.01 6.20 -6.33
C ARG A 120 -4.35 5.89 -6.95
N THR A 121 -5.41 6.15 -6.18
CA THR A 121 -6.78 6.00 -6.67
C THR A 121 -7.67 7.17 -6.27
N LEU A 122 -8.86 7.23 -6.85
CA LEU A 122 -9.94 8.13 -6.45
C LEU A 122 -11.08 7.29 -5.89
N THR A 123 -11.78 7.75 -4.86
CA THR A 123 -13.04 7.11 -4.46
C THR A 123 -14.08 7.25 -5.58
N PRO A 124 -15.10 6.38 -5.64
CA PRO A 124 -16.27 6.63 -6.47
C PRO A 124 -16.88 8.00 -6.14
N GLY A 125 -17.36 8.69 -7.18
CA GLY A 125 -18.07 9.96 -7.05
C GLY A 125 -19.47 9.86 -7.66
N LEU A 126 -20.27 10.88 -7.46
CA LEU A 126 -21.64 10.95 -7.99
C LEU A 126 -21.89 12.33 -8.58
N ASN A 127 -22.46 12.36 -9.77
CA ASN A 127 -22.94 13.57 -10.42
C ASN A 127 -24.46 13.48 -10.58
N LEU A 128 -25.17 14.42 -9.98
CA LEU A 128 -26.62 14.52 -10.04
C LEU A 128 -27.02 15.85 -10.68
N ASP A 129 -28.10 15.82 -11.44
CA ASP A 129 -28.74 17.00 -11.99
C ASP A 129 -30.23 17.01 -11.64
N THR A 130 -30.73 18.19 -11.30
CA THR A 130 -32.14 18.38 -10.91
C THR A 130 -33.04 18.36 -12.13
N PRO A 131 -34.33 18.00 -11.98
CA PRO A 131 -35.30 18.08 -13.07
C PRO A 131 -35.72 19.53 -13.42
N LEU A 132 -34.99 20.54 -12.92
CA LEU A 132 -35.25 21.96 -13.14
C LEU A 132 -34.09 22.60 -13.90
N THR A 133 -34.41 23.45 -14.88
CA THR A 133 -33.43 24.29 -15.57
C THR A 133 -32.96 25.44 -14.67
N ALA A 134 -31.93 26.16 -15.12
CA ALA A 134 -31.64 27.47 -14.57
C ALA A 134 -32.83 28.45 -14.79
N PRO A 135 -32.95 29.52 -13.98
CA PRO A 135 -33.91 30.58 -14.19
C PRO A 135 -33.87 31.12 -15.62
N ASN A 136 -35.01 31.14 -16.31
CA ASN A 136 -35.10 31.58 -17.69
C ASN A 136 -35.66 33.01 -17.79
N PRO A 137 -34.91 34.00 -18.30
CA PRO A 137 -35.41 35.37 -18.44
C PRO A 137 -36.64 35.47 -19.36
N ASP A 138 -36.76 34.61 -20.36
CA ASP A 138 -37.90 34.59 -21.30
C ASP A 138 -39.18 34.03 -20.65
N ALA A 139 -39.05 33.38 -19.48
CA ALA A 139 -40.14 32.81 -18.70
C ALA A 139 -40.33 33.54 -17.36
N LEU A 140 -40.09 34.85 -17.31
CA LEU A 140 -40.17 35.67 -16.08
C LEU A 140 -39.24 35.18 -14.95
N GLY A 141 -38.12 34.55 -15.30
CA GLY A 141 -37.19 33.95 -14.35
C GLY A 141 -37.62 32.57 -13.83
N LEU A 142 -38.75 32.02 -14.29
CA LEU A 142 -39.21 30.70 -13.85
C LEU A 142 -38.36 29.59 -14.49
N PRO A 143 -37.94 28.57 -13.71
CA PRO A 143 -37.28 27.39 -14.26
C PRO A 143 -38.28 26.49 -14.99
N SER A 144 -37.82 25.84 -16.07
CA SER A 144 -38.56 24.83 -16.81
C SER A 144 -38.18 23.42 -16.35
N LEU A 145 -38.98 22.42 -16.73
CA LEU A 145 -38.67 21.02 -16.48
C LEU A 145 -37.64 20.49 -17.49
N LYS A 146 -36.72 19.66 -17.02
CA LYS A 146 -35.80 18.84 -17.82
C LYS A 146 -35.67 17.44 -17.23
N ASP A 147 -35.14 16.50 -18.00
CA ASP A 147 -34.88 15.15 -17.50
C ASP A 147 -33.82 15.17 -16.38
N PRO A 148 -34.07 14.48 -15.25
CA PRO A 148 -33.05 14.33 -14.22
C PRO A 148 -31.91 13.45 -14.75
N GLN A 149 -30.67 13.80 -14.36
CA GLN A 149 -29.49 13.04 -14.76
C GLN A 149 -28.74 12.56 -13.52
N ALA A 150 -28.25 11.32 -13.59
CA ALA A 150 -27.39 10.75 -12.57
C ALA A 150 -26.26 9.97 -13.23
N ALA A 151 -25.03 10.19 -12.78
CA ALA A 151 -23.86 9.47 -13.25
C ALA A 151 -22.94 9.11 -12.08
N VAL A 152 -22.44 7.89 -12.07
CA VAL A 152 -21.41 7.43 -11.14
C VAL A 152 -20.05 7.69 -11.77
N LEU A 153 -19.18 8.38 -11.04
CA LEU A 153 -17.81 8.63 -11.47
C LEU A 153 -16.94 7.43 -11.08
N THR A 154 -16.35 6.78 -12.09
CA THR A 154 -15.51 5.62 -11.89
C THR A 154 -14.19 6.01 -11.22
N PRO A 155 -13.69 5.18 -10.29
CA PRO A 155 -12.37 5.40 -9.69
C PRO A 155 -11.27 5.21 -10.74
N LEU A 156 -10.25 6.08 -10.73
CA LEU A 156 -9.06 5.92 -11.56
C LEU A 156 -7.98 5.20 -10.76
N LEU A 157 -7.39 4.14 -11.29
CA LEU A 157 -6.30 3.38 -10.64
C LEU A 157 -4.96 3.69 -11.33
N ARG A 158 -3.95 4.12 -10.56
CA ARG A 158 -2.59 4.35 -11.08
C ARG A 158 -1.55 3.69 -10.19
N THR A 159 -0.75 2.81 -10.78
CA THR A 159 0.34 2.08 -10.12
C THR A 159 1.52 1.90 -11.08
N ALA A 160 2.70 1.57 -10.55
CA ALA A 160 3.87 1.19 -11.35
C ALA A 160 4.67 0.09 -10.62
N PRO A 161 4.18 -1.16 -10.57
CA PRO A 161 4.86 -2.23 -9.86
C PRO A 161 6.10 -2.72 -10.61
N THR A 162 7.11 -3.12 -9.86
CA THR A 162 8.35 -3.73 -10.36
C THR A 162 8.61 -5.05 -9.65
N ALA A 163 9.29 -5.98 -10.30
CA ALA A 163 9.75 -7.22 -9.67
C ALA A 163 11.13 -7.60 -10.20
N ASN A 164 11.99 -8.07 -9.32
CA ASN A 164 13.32 -8.54 -9.63
C ASN A 164 13.40 -10.05 -9.41
N LEU A 165 14.08 -10.73 -10.34
CA LEU A 165 14.46 -12.13 -10.22
C LEU A 165 15.97 -12.20 -10.04
N GLY A 166 16.42 -12.98 -9.06
CA GLY A 166 17.85 -13.08 -8.74
C GLY A 166 18.25 -14.48 -8.30
N LEU A 167 19.53 -14.78 -8.49
CA LEU A 167 20.22 -15.92 -7.89
C LEU A 167 21.11 -15.38 -6.76
N VAL A 168 21.07 -16.02 -5.59
CA VAL A 168 21.81 -15.63 -4.39
C VAL A 168 22.63 -16.80 -3.86
#